data_AF-A0AA86TBH4-F1
#
_entry.id   AF-A0AA86TBH4-F1
#
_cell.length_a   1.000
_cell.length_b   1.000
_cell.length_c   1.000
_cell.angle_alpha   90.00
_cell.angle_beta   90.00
_cell.angle_gamma   90.00
#
_symmetry.space_group_name_H-M   'P 1'
#
loop_
_entity.id
_entity.type
_entity.pdbx_description
1 polymer ?
#
loop_
_entity_poly.entity_id
_entity_poly.type
_entity_poly.pdbx_seq_one_letter_code
_entity_poly.pdbx_strand_id
1 'polypeptide(L)'
;MLTHFCISIRLLNRAFHGRKDRRVPEWPPSPLRVYQALVAAASRMGENALGVGDTRSALTWLERRTAPSLIIAPQAYSSSPNGKRHGHVLSVPNNAMDIVARAWGRGNLAGTGDTDPATHRTMKTVHPTHLLDGDTIHYLWFLPDPASNGDGVYPDVLAKIASNLAALGWGIDMAIGHAALLSDEQVRALCGERWVPGREGVEDGLRVPTSGTLNALIDRHERFLMRVRPNETFDPTPPLPDSAYRRIEYRRATDPPRRIVAAFSLLKPDASGFRPFDTVRSNLTLAGMMRHAVTCATRRAGWPESKIAAFVLGHRESKNENHIPVGSRRFVYLPLPSIEGRGEGNARVVGSIRRVLLTAFADDCADEIAWARRALSGRDLVNEDSGQSVALLSLLPGNEKMIRCYVEPADTWATVTPVVLPGYDDPSHYRRRLKKGVEAEEQKRLLERLNERIDGLLRNAIVQAGFSKELADHAELEWRKVGFWAGTDLADRYGVPDHLKRFPRIHVRLRWCDTQNRPVAVPGPICLGGGRFYGLGLFAAE
;
A
#
# COMPACT_ATOMS: atom_id res chain seq x y z
N MET A 1 6.29 24.30 -18.25
CA MET A 1 6.77 23.73 -16.98
C MET A 1 5.54 23.30 -16.19
N LEU A 2 5.57 22.16 -15.52
CA LEU A 2 4.46 21.72 -14.68
C LEU A 2 4.47 22.53 -13.37
N THR A 3 3.31 23.02 -12.95
CA THR A 3 3.17 23.83 -11.74
C THR A 3 2.29 23.10 -10.74
N HIS A 4 2.76 23.01 -9.50
CA HIS A 4 2.04 22.39 -8.40
C HIS A 4 1.57 23.47 -7.44
N PHE A 5 0.27 23.51 -7.14
CA PHE A 5 -0.20 24.28 -6.00
C PHE A 5 -0.02 23.45 -4.73
N CYS A 6 0.76 23.94 -3.79
CA CYS A 6 1.13 23.25 -2.56
C CYS A 6 0.57 23.99 -1.36
N ILE A 7 -0.16 23.29 -0.49
CA ILE A 7 -0.51 23.74 0.86
C ILE A 7 0.33 22.93 1.86
N SER A 8 1.13 23.61 2.65
CA SER A 8 2.00 23.05 3.68
C SER A 8 1.43 23.35 5.05
N ILE A 9 1.29 22.33 5.89
CA ILE A 9 0.80 22.42 7.26
C ILE A 9 1.89 21.93 8.20
N ARG A 10 2.46 22.86 8.97
CA ARG A 10 3.47 22.56 9.98
C ARG A 10 2.82 22.43 11.35
N LEU A 11 2.88 21.24 11.94
CA LEU A 11 2.41 20.99 13.30
C LEU A 11 3.43 21.55 14.30
N LEU A 12 2.96 22.27 15.33
CA LEU A 12 3.84 22.81 16.37
C LEU A 12 4.29 21.74 17.38
N ASN A 13 3.56 20.64 17.44
CA ASN A 13 3.93 19.44 18.18
C ASN A 13 4.15 18.30 17.18
N ARG A 14 5.13 17.42 17.43
CA ARG A 14 5.39 16.22 16.62
C ARG A 14 4.38 15.10 16.89
N ALA A 15 3.10 15.47 17.04
CA ALA A 15 1.99 14.60 17.34
C ALA A 15 0.72 15.12 16.65
N PHE A 16 -0.10 14.20 16.16
CA PHE A 16 -1.37 14.49 15.52
C PHE A 16 -2.49 13.61 16.10
N HIS A 17 -3.62 14.20 16.48
CA HIS A 17 -4.69 13.51 17.20
C HIS A 17 -5.93 13.18 16.33
N GLY A 18 -5.86 13.44 15.02
CA GLY A 18 -6.98 13.18 14.12
C GLY A 18 -7.33 11.69 14.02
N ARG A 19 -8.65 11.44 13.97
CA ARG A 19 -9.24 10.11 13.88
C ARG A 19 -10.29 10.06 12.78
N LYS A 20 -10.35 8.92 12.10
CA LYS A 20 -11.45 8.48 11.24
C LYS A 20 -12.61 7.98 12.09
N ASP A 21 -13.64 7.48 11.42
CA ASP A 21 -14.72 6.74 12.06
C ASP A 21 -14.16 5.53 12.83
N ARG A 22 -14.92 5.03 13.81
CA ARG A 22 -14.50 3.92 14.71
C ARG A 22 -13.20 4.17 15.49
N ARG A 23 -12.80 5.43 15.68
CA ARG A 23 -11.60 5.85 16.45
C ARG A 23 -10.26 5.38 15.85
N VAL A 24 -10.23 5.02 14.56
CA VAL A 24 -9.00 4.67 13.86
C VAL A 24 -8.17 5.94 13.63
N PRO A 25 -6.85 5.94 13.84
CA PRO A 25 -6.00 7.08 13.51
C PRO A 25 -6.14 7.51 12.03
N GLU A 26 -6.24 8.81 11.80
CA GLU A 26 -6.31 9.39 10.45
C GLU A 26 -4.91 9.86 10.02
N TRP A 27 -4.13 9.01 9.35
CA TRP A 27 -2.81 9.40 8.85
C TRP A 27 -2.60 9.04 7.37
N PRO A 28 -2.06 9.96 6.55
CA PRO A 28 -1.92 11.40 6.81
C PRO A 28 -3.28 12.06 7.11
N PRO A 29 -3.31 13.29 7.68
CA PRO A 29 -4.56 14.01 7.87
C PRO A 29 -5.30 14.15 6.53
N SER A 30 -6.62 14.00 6.53
CA SER A 30 -7.38 13.99 5.27
C SER A 30 -7.41 15.38 4.61
N PRO A 31 -7.47 15.45 3.26
CA PRO A 31 -7.63 16.73 2.57
C PRO A 31 -8.86 17.53 3.03
N LEU A 32 -9.96 16.86 3.41
CA LEU A 32 -11.13 17.52 4.00
C LEU A 32 -10.80 18.22 5.32
N ARG A 33 -9.94 17.64 6.16
CA ARG A 33 -9.52 18.25 7.43
C ARG A 33 -8.69 19.51 7.21
N VAL A 34 -7.83 19.50 6.19
CA VAL A 34 -7.11 20.72 5.75
C VAL A 34 -8.09 21.75 5.24
N TYR A 35 -9.05 21.34 4.40
CA TYR A 35 -10.08 22.24 3.88
C TYR A 35 -10.89 22.90 5.00
N GLN A 36 -11.33 22.12 6.00
CA GLN A 36 -12.00 22.64 7.20
C GLN A 36 -11.14 23.65 7.97
N ALA A 37 -9.84 23.40 8.10
CA ALA A 37 -8.92 24.31 8.76
C ALA A 37 -8.74 25.63 7.97
N LEU A 38 -8.74 25.56 6.63
CA LEU A 38 -8.72 26.75 5.77
C LEU A 38 -10.02 27.56 5.89
N VAL A 39 -11.18 26.90 5.90
CA VAL A 39 -12.48 27.58 6.11
C VAL A 39 -12.52 28.29 7.47
N ALA A 40 -12.03 27.63 8.52
CA ALA A 40 -11.93 28.23 9.87
C ALA A 40 -10.86 29.34 9.96
N ALA A 41 -9.81 29.31 9.13
CA ALA A 41 -8.86 30.40 9.01
C ALA A 41 -9.50 31.60 8.30
N ALA A 42 -10.15 31.36 7.16
CA ALA A 42 -10.85 32.38 6.38
C ALA A 42 -11.93 33.10 7.21
N SER A 43 -12.71 32.37 8.01
CA SER A 43 -13.75 32.98 8.86
C SER A 43 -13.22 33.94 9.92
N ARG A 44 -11.92 33.90 10.24
CA ARG A 44 -11.27 34.79 11.22
C ARG A 44 -10.62 36.02 10.58
N MET A 45 -10.58 36.10 9.25
CA MET A 45 -9.90 37.18 8.51
C MET A 45 -10.73 38.48 8.40
N GLY A 46 -12.00 38.48 8.83
CA GLY A 46 -12.86 39.67 8.86
C GLY A 46 -14.35 39.34 8.87
N GLU A 47 -15.19 40.34 9.16
CA GLU A 47 -16.64 40.21 9.07
C GLU A 47 -17.06 39.83 7.63
N ASN A 48 -17.96 38.85 7.49
CA ASN A 48 -18.45 38.35 6.20
C ASN A 48 -17.39 37.81 5.22
N ALA A 49 -16.18 37.42 5.67
CA ALA A 49 -15.14 36.86 4.81
C ALA A 49 -15.58 35.62 3.99
N LEU A 50 -16.59 34.88 4.47
CA LEU A 50 -17.18 33.73 3.77
C LEU A 50 -18.48 34.05 3.01
N GLY A 51 -18.99 35.27 3.11
CA GLY A 51 -20.27 35.70 2.52
C GLY A 51 -20.17 35.94 1.01
N VAL A 52 -19.29 36.86 0.58
CA VAL A 52 -19.10 37.25 -0.83
C VAL A 52 -17.64 37.65 -1.05
N GLY A 53 -17.10 37.41 -2.25
CA GLY A 53 -15.77 37.89 -2.68
C GLY A 53 -14.72 36.81 -2.85
N ASP A 54 -13.46 37.23 -3.03
CA ASP A 54 -12.36 36.38 -3.48
C ASP A 54 -12.07 35.19 -2.56
N THR A 55 -12.29 35.34 -1.24
CA THR A 55 -12.09 34.27 -0.26
C THR A 55 -13.06 33.11 -0.48
N ARG A 56 -14.36 33.41 -0.69
CA ARG A 56 -15.37 32.39 -1.00
C ARG A 56 -15.09 31.74 -2.36
N SER A 57 -14.73 32.55 -3.36
CA SER A 57 -14.39 32.05 -4.71
C SER A 57 -13.18 31.13 -4.69
N ALA A 58 -12.13 31.48 -3.95
CA ALA A 58 -10.92 30.67 -3.82
C ALA A 58 -11.16 29.34 -3.11
N LEU A 59 -11.95 29.34 -2.02
CA LEU A 59 -12.37 28.11 -1.33
C LEU A 59 -13.28 27.23 -2.20
N THR A 60 -14.20 27.85 -2.96
CA THR A 60 -15.07 27.16 -3.93
C THR A 60 -14.25 26.56 -5.09
N TRP A 61 -13.23 27.27 -5.54
CA TRP A 61 -12.30 26.79 -6.56
C TRP A 61 -11.53 25.57 -6.06
N LEU A 62 -11.05 25.59 -4.81
CA LEU A 62 -10.28 24.50 -4.21
C LEU A 62 -11.11 23.22 -4.00
N GLU A 63 -12.36 23.31 -3.52
CA GLU A 63 -13.20 22.11 -3.32
C GLU A 63 -13.61 21.42 -4.63
N ARG A 64 -13.56 22.16 -5.76
CA ARG A 64 -13.84 21.62 -7.10
C ARG A 64 -12.61 20.98 -7.75
N ARG A 65 -11.42 21.15 -7.16
CA ARG A 65 -10.21 20.50 -7.68
C ARG A 65 -10.34 18.98 -7.50
N THR A 66 -9.58 18.26 -8.32
CA THR A 66 -9.31 16.85 -8.04
C THR A 66 -8.62 16.70 -6.69
N ALA A 67 -8.60 15.47 -6.16
CA ALA A 67 -7.87 15.20 -4.93
C ALA A 67 -6.39 15.59 -5.09
N PRO A 68 -5.70 15.97 -4.00
CA PRO A 68 -4.26 16.16 -4.05
C PRO A 68 -3.59 14.99 -4.78
N SER A 69 -2.86 15.29 -5.85
CA SER A 69 -2.16 14.28 -6.65
C SER A 69 -1.02 13.64 -5.85
N LEU A 70 -0.52 14.36 -4.85
CA LEU A 70 0.51 13.91 -3.94
C LEU A 70 0.30 14.54 -2.56
N ILE A 71 0.44 13.75 -1.50
CA ILE A 71 0.62 14.23 -0.14
C ILE A 71 2.03 13.83 0.30
N ILE A 72 2.84 14.76 0.76
CA ILE A 72 4.16 14.46 1.34
C ILE A 72 4.04 14.68 2.84
N ALA A 73 4.22 13.63 3.64
CA ALA A 73 4.04 13.68 5.08
C ALA A 73 5.23 13.04 5.80
N PRO A 74 5.55 13.43 7.04
CA PRO A 74 6.59 12.76 7.81
C PRO A 74 6.22 11.29 8.01
N GLN A 75 7.23 10.44 8.16
CA GLN A 75 7.03 9.09 8.66
C GLN A 75 6.40 9.19 10.04
N ALA A 76 5.33 8.42 10.25
CA ALA A 76 4.61 8.46 11.50
C ALA A 76 4.20 7.07 11.97
N TYR A 77 4.07 6.92 13.29
CA TYR A 77 3.49 5.72 13.89
C TYR A 77 2.31 6.10 14.76
N SER A 78 1.22 5.34 14.65
CA SER A 78 0.07 5.49 15.54
C SER A 78 0.25 4.61 16.77
N SER A 79 -0.01 5.17 17.95
CA SER A 79 -0.22 4.33 19.13
C SER A 79 -1.51 3.52 18.92
N SER A 80 -1.45 2.20 19.06
CA SER A 80 -2.62 1.31 18.93
C SER A 80 -2.92 0.65 20.26
N PRO A 81 -4.21 0.44 20.64
CA PRO A 81 -4.58 -0.29 21.85
C PRO A 81 -4.00 -1.71 21.91
N ASN A 82 -3.74 -2.32 20.75
CA ASN A 82 -3.24 -3.70 20.61
C ASN A 82 -1.77 -3.77 20.14
N GLY A 83 -1.08 -2.62 20.06
CA GLY A 83 0.30 -2.54 19.56
C GLY A 83 1.35 -2.49 20.66
N LYS A 84 2.63 -2.72 20.32
CA LYS A 84 3.78 -2.64 21.26
C LYS A 84 4.03 -1.25 21.87
N ARG A 85 3.32 -0.20 21.42
CA ARG A 85 3.52 1.20 21.85
C ARG A 85 2.22 1.79 22.39
N HIS A 86 2.16 1.96 23.69
CA HIS A 86 0.97 2.39 24.44
C HIS A 86 0.71 3.88 24.25
N GLY A 87 -0.57 4.26 24.19
CA GLY A 87 -0.97 5.66 24.34
C GLY A 87 -0.65 6.16 25.75
N HIS A 88 -0.70 7.47 25.97
CA HIS A 88 -0.53 8.04 27.31
C HIS A 88 -1.89 8.22 27.98
N VAL A 89 -1.92 8.14 29.30
CA VAL A 89 -3.15 8.26 30.10
C VAL A 89 -3.17 9.62 30.78
N LEU A 90 -4.25 10.36 30.59
CA LEU A 90 -4.51 11.64 31.24
C LEU A 90 -5.59 11.47 32.29
N SER A 91 -5.37 12.00 33.48
CA SER A 91 -6.44 12.20 34.46
C SER A 91 -7.20 13.47 34.09
N VAL A 92 -8.47 13.37 33.72
CA VAL A 92 -9.30 14.52 33.34
C VAL A 92 -10.58 14.60 34.18
N PRO A 93 -11.15 15.79 34.40
CA PRO A 93 -12.47 15.92 35.04
C PRO A 93 -13.54 15.11 34.29
N ASN A 94 -14.43 14.43 35.02
CA ASN A 94 -15.50 13.61 34.45
C ASN A 94 -16.81 14.39 34.22
N ASN A 95 -16.73 15.72 33.98
CA ASN A 95 -17.88 16.61 33.84
C ASN A 95 -18.96 16.50 34.95
N ALA A 96 -18.59 16.01 36.15
CA ALA A 96 -19.51 15.79 37.28
C ALA A 96 -19.47 16.95 38.31
N MET A 97 -19.15 18.16 37.84
CA MET A 97 -19.09 19.34 38.71
C MET A 97 -20.46 19.77 39.22
N ASP A 98 -21.55 19.30 38.61
CA ASP A 98 -22.91 19.48 39.08
C ASP A 98 -23.17 18.76 40.42
N ILE A 99 -22.54 17.61 40.64
CA ILE A 99 -22.57 16.88 41.91
C ILE A 99 -21.91 17.72 43.01
N VAL A 100 -20.71 18.22 42.73
CA VAL A 100 -19.93 19.08 43.64
C VAL A 100 -20.68 20.36 43.95
N ALA A 101 -21.19 21.04 42.91
CA ALA A 101 -21.96 22.28 43.06
C ALA A 101 -23.23 22.08 43.88
N ARG A 102 -23.95 20.96 43.70
CA ARG A 102 -25.14 20.62 44.50
C ARG A 102 -24.79 20.37 45.97
N ALA A 103 -23.63 19.77 46.24
CA ALA A 103 -23.18 19.54 47.62
C ALA A 103 -22.79 20.85 48.31
N TRP A 104 -22.06 21.74 47.62
CA TRP A 104 -21.73 23.09 48.11
C TRP A 104 -22.98 23.95 48.32
N GLY A 105 -23.97 23.88 47.42
CA GLY A 105 -25.25 24.59 47.55
C GLY A 105 -26.08 24.18 48.76
N ARG A 106 -25.82 22.99 49.34
CA ARG A 106 -26.40 22.53 50.61
C ARG A 106 -25.54 22.87 51.83
N GLY A 107 -24.49 23.66 51.66
CA GLY A 107 -23.58 24.09 52.73
C GLY A 107 -22.49 23.08 53.09
N ASN A 108 -22.35 21.96 52.35
CA ASN A 108 -21.31 20.97 52.63
C ASN A 108 -20.02 21.34 51.86
N LEU A 109 -19.03 21.88 52.58
CA LEU A 109 -17.74 22.33 52.04
C LEU A 109 -16.55 21.50 52.53
N ALA A 110 -16.80 20.25 52.98
CA ALA A 110 -15.79 19.43 53.67
C ALA A 110 -14.57 19.04 52.82
N GLY A 111 -14.62 19.21 51.49
CA GLY A 111 -13.50 18.92 50.58
C GLY A 111 -13.14 17.44 50.53
N THR A 112 -14.12 16.55 50.71
CA THR A 112 -13.98 15.10 50.65
C THR A 112 -15.16 14.45 49.90
N GLY A 113 -14.94 13.26 49.32
CA GLY A 113 -15.99 12.54 48.58
C GLY A 113 -16.60 13.41 47.47
N ASP A 114 -17.93 13.53 47.47
CA ASP A 114 -18.71 14.30 46.47
C ASP A 114 -18.48 15.83 46.54
N THR A 115 -17.80 16.34 47.57
CA THR A 115 -17.49 17.78 47.71
C THR A 115 -16.09 18.13 47.21
N ASP A 116 -15.30 17.13 46.79
CA ASP A 116 -13.95 17.31 46.27
C ASP A 116 -13.93 17.08 44.74
N PRO A 117 -13.68 18.12 43.92
CA PRO A 117 -13.51 17.96 42.48
C PRO A 117 -12.47 16.92 42.06
N ALA A 118 -11.47 16.61 42.90
CA ALA A 118 -10.42 15.66 42.59
C ALA A 118 -10.91 14.20 42.59
N THR A 119 -11.99 13.87 43.30
CA THR A 119 -12.58 12.51 43.32
C THR A 119 -13.39 12.22 42.05
N HIS A 120 -13.79 13.26 41.32
CA HIS A 120 -14.58 13.17 40.09
C HIS A 120 -13.72 13.26 38.82
N ARG A 121 -12.59 12.55 38.81
CA ARG A 121 -11.69 12.47 37.65
C ARG A 121 -11.76 11.09 37.01
N THR A 122 -11.69 11.06 35.68
CA THR A 122 -11.62 9.83 34.89
C THR A 122 -10.28 9.75 34.16
N MET A 123 -9.73 8.55 34.05
CA MET A 123 -8.55 8.30 33.25
C MET A 123 -8.94 8.15 31.78
N LYS A 124 -8.35 8.96 30.89
CA LYS A 124 -8.55 8.88 29.44
C LYS A 124 -7.25 8.53 28.74
N THR A 125 -7.27 7.46 27.96
CA THR A 125 -6.14 7.07 27.11
C THR A 125 -6.19 7.83 25.80
N VAL A 126 -5.09 8.51 25.49
CA VAL A 126 -4.90 9.27 24.26
C VAL A 126 -3.88 8.55 23.39
N HIS A 127 -4.24 8.41 22.10
CA HIS A 127 -3.45 7.72 21.09
C HIS A 127 -3.17 8.68 19.93
N PRO A 128 -2.14 9.54 20.03
CA PRO A 128 -1.72 10.36 18.91
C PRO A 128 -0.92 9.55 17.89
N THR A 129 -0.87 10.07 16.67
CA THR A 129 0.11 9.69 15.66
C THR A 129 1.36 10.53 15.86
N HIS A 130 2.50 9.89 16.13
CA HIS A 130 3.77 10.56 16.39
C HIS A 130 4.61 10.65 15.12
N LEU A 131 5.17 11.84 14.86
CA LEU A 131 5.99 12.13 13.68
C LEU A 131 7.47 11.89 13.99
N LEU A 132 8.17 11.18 13.12
CA LEU A 132 9.55 10.73 13.35
C LEU A 132 10.59 11.66 12.73
N ASP A 133 10.42 12.02 11.46
CA ASP A 133 11.43 12.68 10.63
C ASP A 133 11.00 14.05 10.09
N GLY A 134 9.98 14.66 10.69
CA GLY A 134 9.50 15.98 10.31
C GLY A 134 8.29 16.42 11.11
N ASP A 135 7.81 17.63 10.83
CA ASP A 135 6.62 18.23 11.44
C ASP A 135 5.66 18.83 10.40
N THR A 136 6.00 18.77 9.11
CA THR A 136 5.28 19.45 8.04
C THR A 136 4.68 18.46 7.05
N ILE A 137 3.39 18.65 6.74
CA ILE A 137 2.65 17.88 5.75
C ILE A 137 2.34 18.78 4.56
N HIS A 138 2.67 18.33 3.35
CA HIS A 138 2.44 19.04 2.09
C HIS A 138 1.33 18.36 1.29
N TYR A 139 0.34 19.13 0.83
CA TYR A 139 -0.74 18.68 -0.04
C TYR A 139 -0.56 19.37 -1.39
N LEU A 140 -0.38 18.59 -2.46
CA LEU A 140 -0.05 19.10 -3.77
C LEU A 140 -1.18 18.80 -4.77
N TRP A 141 -1.61 19.82 -5.49
CA TRP A 141 -2.52 19.72 -6.62
C TRP A 141 -1.77 20.04 -7.89
N PHE A 142 -1.94 19.19 -8.90
CA PHE A 142 -1.46 19.47 -10.24
C PHE A 142 -2.29 20.59 -10.86
N LEU A 143 -1.62 21.65 -11.33
CA LEU A 143 -2.24 22.70 -12.12
C LEU A 143 -1.78 22.58 -13.58
N PRO A 144 -2.68 22.20 -14.52
CA PRO A 144 -2.40 22.35 -15.93
C PRO A 144 -2.23 23.83 -16.28
N ASP A 145 -1.43 24.11 -17.31
CA ASP A 145 -0.87 25.42 -17.68
C ASP A 145 -1.74 26.65 -17.30
N PRO A 146 -1.22 27.58 -16.46
CA PRO A 146 -1.98 28.73 -15.93
C PRO A 146 -2.53 29.70 -16.99
N ALA A 147 -2.09 29.61 -18.25
CA ALA A 147 -2.47 30.53 -19.32
C ALA A 147 -3.93 30.41 -19.82
N SER A 148 -4.69 29.38 -19.43
CA SER A 148 -5.95 29.05 -20.16
C SER A 148 -7.27 29.44 -19.48
N ASN A 149 -7.33 29.68 -18.15
CA ASN A 149 -8.62 29.65 -17.44
C ASN A 149 -8.95 30.82 -16.48
N GLY A 150 -8.16 31.90 -16.42
CA GLY A 150 -8.46 33.03 -15.50
C GLY A 150 -8.35 32.69 -14.00
N ASP A 151 -7.75 31.55 -13.66
CA ASP A 151 -7.58 31.01 -12.30
C ASP A 151 -6.41 31.63 -11.51
N GLY A 152 -5.72 32.63 -12.06
CA GLY A 152 -4.42 33.13 -11.56
C GLY A 152 -4.45 33.79 -10.18
N VAL A 153 -5.61 34.24 -9.68
CA VAL A 153 -5.72 35.01 -8.43
C VAL A 153 -5.96 34.10 -7.20
N TYR A 154 -6.50 32.90 -7.38
CA TYR A 154 -6.91 32.04 -6.25
C TYR A 154 -5.74 31.47 -5.43
N PRO A 155 -4.59 31.08 -6.01
CA PRO A 155 -3.45 30.62 -5.22
C PRO A 155 -2.97 31.64 -4.19
N ASP A 156 -2.93 32.93 -4.53
CA ASP A 156 -2.50 34.00 -3.64
C ASP A 156 -3.50 34.22 -2.49
N VAL A 157 -4.79 34.19 -2.80
CA VAL A 157 -5.86 34.26 -1.79
C VAL A 157 -5.78 33.07 -0.83
N LEU A 158 -5.58 31.86 -1.36
CA LEU A 158 -5.41 30.65 -0.54
C LEU A 158 -4.13 30.69 0.30
N ALA A 159 -3.05 31.29 -0.20
CA ALA A 159 -1.83 31.51 0.60
C ALA A 159 -2.08 32.43 1.79
N LYS A 160 -2.86 33.51 1.59
CA LYS A 160 -3.29 34.40 2.68
C LYS A 160 -4.22 33.69 3.68
N ILE A 161 -5.10 32.80 3.22
CA ILE A 161 -5.94 32.00 4.12
C ILE A 161 -5.08 31.00 4.90
N ALA A 162 -4.16 30.29 4.23
CA ALA A 162 -3.30 29.30 4.85
C ALA A 162 -2.41 29.91 5.94
N SER A 163 -1.89 31.12 5.75
CA SER A 163 -1.07 31.82 6.76
C SER A 163 -1.83 32.18 8.04
N ASN A 164 -3.16 32.18 8.00
CA ASN A 164 -4.03 32.41 9.16
C ASN A 164 -4.47 31.11 9.86
N LEU A 165 -4.03 29.94 9.38
CA LEU A 165 -4.33 28.66 10.01
C LEU A 165 -3.65 28.55 11.37
N ALA A 166 -4.40 28.11 12.38
CA ALA A 166 -3.90 27.98 13.76
C ALA A 166 -3.95 26.53 14.30
N ALA A 167 -4.77 25.67 13.72
CA ALA A 167 -4.90 24.28 14.12
C ALA A 167 -5.41 23.40 12.98
N LEU A 168 -5.04 22.12 13.02
CA LEU A 168 -5.53 21.10 12.08
C LEU A 168 -6.49 20.14 12.81
N GLY A 169 -7.74 20.57 13.00
CA GLY A 169 -8.77 19.80 13.70
C GLY A 169 -9.28 20.49 14.96
N TRP A 170 -9.38 19.77 16.07
CA TRP A 170 -10.13 20.18 17.28
C TRP A 170 -9.33 21.13 18.20
N GLY A 171 -8.41 21.93 17.66
CA GLY A 171 -7.61 22.91 18.40
C GLY A 171 -6.39 22.35 19.16
N ILE A 172 -6.38 21.06 19.51
CA ILE A 172 -5.22 20.41 20.18
C ILE A 172 -4.00 20.28 19.26
N ASP A 173 -4.24 20.08 17.97
CA ASP A 173 -3.20 19.96 16.95
C ASP A 173 -2.88 21.35 16.38
N MET A 174 -2.18 22.18 17.17
CA MET A 174 -1.77 23.51 16.74
C MET A 174 -0.86 23.44 15.53
N ALA A 175 -1.10 24.30 14.55
CA ALA A 175 -0.45 24.24 13.26
C ALA A 175 -0.31 25.62 12.62
N ILE A 176 0.72 25.78 11.78
CA ILE A 176 0.94 26.94 10.92
C ILE A 176 0.75 26.47 9.47
N GLY A 177 -0.01 27.22 8.68
CA GLY A 177 -0.19 26.96 7.26
C GLY A 177 0.65 27.87 6.37
N HIS A 178 1.03 27.37 5.21
CA HIS A 178 1.66 28.10 4.12
C HIS A 178 1.16 27.54 2.79
N ALA A 179 1.02 28.36 1.75
CA ALA A 179 0.76 27.86 0.40
C ALA A 179 1.62 28.58 -0.63
N ALA A 180 2.01 27.83 -1.67
CA ALA A 180 2.86 28.34 -2.75
C ALA A 180 2.66 27.54 -4.05
N LEU A 181 3.03 28.15 -5.17
CA LEU A 181 3.23 27.44 -6.44
C LEU A 181 4.67 26.90 -6.49
N LEU A 182 4.82 25.62 -6.80
CA LEU A 182 6.11 24.92 -6.84
C LEU A 182 6.38 24.31 -8.22
N SER A 183 7.64 24.32 -8.64
CA SER A 183 8.13 23.53 -9.76
C SER A 183 8.38 22.07 -9.37
N ASP A 184 8.52 21.18 -10.35
CA ASP A 184 8.82 19.76 -10.11
C ASP A 184 10.13 19.57 -9.32
N GLU A 185 11.14 20.39 -9.57
CA GLU A 185 12.41 20.39 -8.83
C GLU A 185 12.18 20.71 -7.35
N GLN A 186 11.37 21.73 -7.07
CA GLN A 186 11.04 22.12 -5.70
C GLN A 186 10.20 21.04 -5.00
N VAL A 187 9.26 20.40 -5.71
CA VAL A 187 8.48 19.27 -5.18
C VAL A 187 9.40 18.08 -4.85
N ARG A 188 10.37 17.76 -5.71
CA ARG A 188 11.34 16.68 -5.45
C ARG A 188 12.23 16.95 -4.23
N ALA A 189 12.48 18.22 -3.90
CA ALA A 189 13.27 18.62 -2.74
C ALA A 189 12.50 18.56 -1.41
N LEU A 190 11.17 18.41 -1.42
CA LEU A 190 10.39 18.29 -0.18
C LEU A 190 10.66 16.95 0.52
N CYS A 191 10.87 17.02 1.83
CA CYS A 191 11.14 15.86 2.68
C CYS A 191 9.84 15.17 3.13
N GLY A 192 9.84 13.83 3.15
CA GLY A 192 8.78 13.02 3.74
C GLY A 192 8.37 11.83 2.89
N GLU A 193 7.54 10.95 3.47
CA GLU A 193 6.87 9.87 2.76
C GLU A 193 5.89 10.44 1.72
N ARG A 194 5.96 9.91 0.50
CA ARG A 194 5.09 10.27 -0.61
C ARG A 194 3.83 9.42 -0.55
N TRP A 195 2.66 10.04 -0.49
CA TRP A 195 1.34 9.39 -0.48
C TRP A 195 0.57 9.76 -1.73
N VAL A 196 0.18 8.75 -2.51
CA VAL A 196 -0.50 8.89 -3.79
C VAL A 196 -1.95 8.41 -3.70
N PRO A 197 -2.89 9.06 -4.40
CA PRO A 197 -4.28 8.62 -4.44
C PRO A 197 -4.40 7.29 -5.20
N GLY A 198 -5.31 6.44 -4.72
CA GLY A 198 -5.64 5.13 -5.27
C GLY A 198 -7.13 5.03 -5.58
N ARG A 199 -7.79 3.96 -5.13
CA ARG A 199 -9.21 3.72 -5.42
C ARG A 199 -10.12 4.70 -4.68
N GLU A 200 -11.18 5.11 -5.36
CA GLU A 200 -12.28 5.87 -4.76
C GLU A 200 -13.31 4.94 -4.12
N GLY A 201 -14.05 5.44 -3.13
CA GLY A 201 -15.13 4.70 -2.48
C GLY A 201 -14.69 3.71 -1.41
N VAL A 202 -13.41 3.71 -1.02
CA VAL A 202 -12.89 2.84 0.05
C VAL A 202 -13.40 3.34 1.41
N GLU A 203 -14.01 2.45 2.21
CA GLU A 203 -14.62 2.77 3.52
C GLU A 203 -13.62 3.49 4.45
N ASP A 204 -12.38 3.01 4.50
CA ASP A 204 -11.30 3.61 5.30
C ASP A 204 -10.48 4.68 4.54
N GLY A 205 -10.96 5.18 3.40
CA GLY A 205 -10.28 6.21 2.62
C GLY A 205 -10.19 7.56 3.34
N LEU A 206 -9.23 8.40 2.94
CA LEU A 206 -9.17 9.80 3.39
C LEU A 206 -10.33 10.57 2.75
N ARG A 207 -10.98 11.42 3.54
CA ARG A 207 -12.05 12.29 3.07
C ARG A 207 -11.46 13.45 2.26
N VAL A 208 -11.99 13.67 1.07
CA VAL A 208 -11.58 14.74 0.16
C VAL A 208 -12.79 15.62 -0.13
N PRO A 209 -12.66 16.96 -0.06
CA PRO A 209 -13.78 17.86 -0.36
C PRO A 209 -14.29 17.64 -1.78
N THR A 210 -15.58 17.89 -1.97
CA THR A 210 -16.29 17.89 -3.25
C THR A 210 -17.02 19.22 -3.45
N SER A 211 -17.58 19.45 -4.64
CA SER A 211 -18.43 20.61 -4.89
C SER A 211 -19.59 20.68 -3.87
N GLY A 212 -19.72 21.81 -3.17
CA GLY A 212 -20.71 22.01 -2.12
C GLY A 212 -20.22 21.76 -0.69
N THR A 213 -18.96 21.36 -0.49
CA THR A 213 -18.37 21.16 0.84
C THR A 213 -18.44 22.44 1.68
N LEU A 214 -18.08 23.58 1.09
CA LEU A 214 -18.08 24.89 1.74
C LEU A 214 -19.45 25.24 2.28
N ASN A 215 -20.49 25.11 1.45
CA ASN A 215 -21.86 25.37 1.85
C ASN A 215 -22.28 24.45 3.00
N ALA A 216 -22.01 23.14 2.88
CA ALA A 216 -22.32 22.19 3.94
C ALA A 216 -21.59 22.50 5.27
N LEU A 217 -20.37 23.05 5.22
CA LEU A 217 -19.65 23.51 6.42
C LEU A 217 -20.26 24.77 7.03
N ILE A 218 -20.66 25.74 6.19
CA ILE A 218 -21.36 26.96 6.62
C ILE A 218 -22.70 26.59 7.28
N ASP A 219 -23.53 25.81 6.60
CA ASP A 219 -24.83 25.35 7.12
C ASP A 219 -24.68 24.59 8.43
N ARG A 220 -23.65 23.74 8.54
CA ARG A 220 -23.35 23.02 9.78
C ARG A 220 -22.94 23.96 10.91
N HIS A 221 -22.18 25.00 10.62
CA HIS A 221 -21.82 26.01 11.61
C HIS A 221 -23.04 26.80 12.08
N GLU A 222 -23.91 27.24 11.16
CA GLU A 222 -25.17 27.93 11.49
C GLU A 222 -26.07 27.07 12.38
N ARG A 223 -26.24 25.78 12.03
CA ARG A 223 -26.97 24.83 12.88
C ARG A 223 -26.33 24.65 14.25
N PHE A 224 -25.00 24.67 14.33
CA PHE A 224 -24.29 24.61 15.61
C PHE A 224 -24.55 25.84 16.47
N LEU A 225 -24.59 27.04 15.89
CA LEU A 225 -24.94 28.27 16.61
C LEU A 225 -26.38 28.23 17.14
N MET A 226 -27.30 27.63 16.38
CA MET A 226 -28.71 27.52 16.74
C MET A 226 -29.09 26.24 17.52
N ARG A 227 -28.10 25.43 17.96
CA ARG A 227 -28.34 24.10 18.57
C ARG A 227 -29.08 24.13 19.91
N VAL A 228 -29.06 25.28 20.60
CA VAL A 228 -29.85 25.53 21.80
C VAL A 228 -30.99 26.44 21.39
N ARG A 229 -32.22 25.93 21.46
CA ARG A 229 -33.43 26.66 21.07
C ARG A 229 -33.91 27.57 22.22
N PRO A 230 -34.71 28.61 21.93
CA PRO A 230 -35.27 29.49 22.97
C PRO A 230 -36.14 28.78 24.02
N ASN A 231 -36.72 27.62 23.68
CA ASN A 231 -37.50 26.77 24.59
C ASN A 231 -36.63 25.77 25.38
N GLU A 232 -35.33 26.04 25.50
CA GLU A 232 -34.34 25.21 26.21
C GLU A 232 -34.14 23.80 25.62
N THR A 233 -34.67 23.52 24.42
CA THR A 233 -34.41 22.25 23.75
C THR A 233 -33.05 22.23 23.06
N PHE A 234 -32.38 21.08 23.12
CA PHE A 234 -31.09 20.85 22.48
C PHE A 234 -31.26 20.03 21.19
N ASP A 235 -30.95 20.64 20.06
CA ASP A 235 -30.97 20.02 18.74
C ASP A 235 -29.53 19.69 18.29
N PRO A 236 -29.09 18.42 18.37
CA PRO A 236 -27.72 18.05 18.10
C PRO A 236 -27.34 18.33 16.64
N THR A 237 -26.23 19.04 16.44
CA THR A 237 -25.74 19.34 15.09
C THR A 237 -25.36 18.04 14.37
N PRO A 238 -25.97 17.72 13.21
CA PRO A 238 -25.66 16.49 12.49
C PRO A 238 -24.20 16.48 11.99
N PRO A 239 -23.66 15.29 11.69
CA PRO A 239 -22.38 15.19 10.99
C PRO A 239 -22.48 15.82 9.59
N LEU A 240 -21.32 16.09 8.99
CA LEU A 240 -21.25 16.54 7.60
C LEU A 240 -21.87 15.45 6.69
N PRO A 241 -22.76 15.78 5.74
CA PRO A 241 -23.41 14.77 4.90
C PRO A 241 -22.40 14.07 3.99
N ASP A 242 -22.65 12.81 3.67
CA ASP A 242 -21.78 12.01 2.77
C ASP A 242 -21.68 12.59 1.35
N SER A 243 -22.59 13.48 0.94
CA SER A 243 -22.50 14.19 -0.34
C SER A 243 -21.45 15.31 -0.37
N ALA A 244 -21.03 15.80 0.80
CA ALA A 244 -20.08 16.92 0.94
C ALA A 244 -18.62 16.47 0.96
N TYR A 245 -18.34 15.19 0.76
CA TYR A 245 -16.98 14.69 0.59
C TYR A 245 -17.00 13.33 -0.11
N ARG A 246 -15.85 12.93 -0.64
CA ARG A 246 -15.62 11.58 -1.17
C ARG A 246 -14.48 10.91 -0.41
N ARG A 247 -14.45 9.57 -0.40
CA ARG A 247 -13.39 8.79 0.25
C ARG A 247 -12.42 8.25 -0.79
N ILE A 248 -11.14 8.54 -0.60
CA ILE A 248 -10.06 8.13 -1.50
C ILE A 248 -9.00 7.39 -0.70
N GLU A 249 -8.62 6.21 -1.17
CA GLU A 249 -7.45 5.50 -0.65
C GLU A 249 -6.19 6.33 -0.94
N TYR A 250 -5.42 6.66 0.10
CA TYR A 250 -4.06 7.14 -0.08
C TYR A 250 -3.12 6.05 0.40
N ARG A 251 -2.13 5.73 -0.41
CA ARG A 251 -1.08 4.75 -0.09
C ARG A 251 0.28 5.40 -0.25
N ARG A 252 1.29 4.92 0.47
CA ARG A 252 2.66 5.37 0.23
C ARG A 252 3.08 4.97 -1.19
N ALA A 253 3.89 5.78 -1.85
CA ALA A 253 4.48 5.47 -3.15
C ALA A 253 5.35 4.20 -3.07
N THR A 254 5.86 3.91 -1.87
CA THR A 254 6.58 2.69 -1.50
C THR A 254 5.67 1.57 -1.02
N ASP A 255 4.38 1.81 -0.75
CA ASP A 255 3.44 0.71 -0.50
C ASP A 255 3.20 -0.01 -1.83
N PRO A 256 3.54 -1.30 -1.94
CA PRO A 256 3.20 -2.06 -3.14
C PRO A 256 1.67 -2.17 -3.25
N PRO A 257 1.15 -2.42 -4.46
CA PRO A 257 -0.27 -2.71 -4.59
C PRO A 257 -0.64 -3.96 -3.78
N ARG A 258 -1.73 -3.89 -3.02
CA ARG A 258 -2.21 -5.05 -2.26
C ARG A 258 -2.64 -6.14 -3.24
N ARG A 259 -1.89 -7.25 -3.24
CA ARG A 259 -2.18 -8.42 -4.07
C ARG A 259 -3.18 -9.31 -3.35
N ILE A 260 -4.36 -9.47 -3.95
CA ILE A 260 -5.38 -10.39 -3.43
C ILE A 260 -4.99 -11.80 -3.87
N VAL A 261 -5.05 -12.74 -2.92
CA VAL A 261 -4.56 -14.12 -3.15
C VAL A 261 -5.65 -15.16 -2.89
N ALA A 262 -5.61 -16.23 -3.68
CA ALA A 262 -6.31 -17.49 -3.41
C ALA A 262 -5.27 -18.57 -3.14
N ALA A 263 -5.29 -19.16 -1.94
CA ALA A 263 -4.32 -20.16 -1.53
C ALA A 263 -5.00 -21.52 -1.35
N PHE A 264 -4.34 -22.58 -1.79
CA PHE A 264 -4.84 -23.95 -1.72
C PHE A 264 -3.74 -24.89 -1.23
N SER A 265 -4.11 -25.87 -0.38
CA SER A 265 -3.28 -27.03 -0.11
C SER A 265 -3.43 -28.06 -1.24
N LEU A 266 -2.34 -28.78 -1.50
CA LEU A 266 -2.31 -29.93 -2.38
C LEU A 266 -2.44 -31.18 -1.51
N LEU A 267 -3.60 -31.82 -1.57
CA LEU A 267 -3.85 -33.09 -0.89
C LEU A 267 -3.64 -34.24 -1.86
N LYS A 268 -3.39 -35.44 -1.33
CA LYS A 268 -3.49 -36.67 -2.11
C LYS A 268 -4.92 -36.81 -2.66
N PRO A 269 -5.15 -37.52 -3.78
CA PRO A 269 -6.49 -37.69 -4.35
C PRO A 269 -7.52 -38.30 -3.38
N ASP A 270 -7.07 -39.11 -2.42
CA ASP A 270 -7.88 -39.71 -1.36
C ASP A 270 -8.08 -38.79 -0.13
N ALA A 271 -7.57 -37.55 -0.19
CA ALA A 271 -7.55 -36.58 0.90
C ALA A 271 -6.85 -37.04 2.20
N SER A 272 -6.10 -38.15 2.18
CA SER A 272 -5.45 -38.73 3.38
C SER A 272 -4.32 -37.87 3.97
N GLY A 273 -3.90 -36.83 3.25
CA GLY A 273 -2.89 -35.88 3.71
C GLY A 273 -2.30 -35.07 2.56
N PHE A 274 -1.26 -34.29 2.85
CA PHE A 274 -0.57 -33.50 1.83
C PHE A 274 0.08 -34.37 0.75
N ARG A 275 0.00 -33.91 -0.49
CA ARG A 275 0.77 -34.41 -1.62
C ARG A 275 2.00 -33.52 -1.84
N PRO A 276 3.21 -33.99 -1.49
CA PRO A 276 4.44 -33.24 -1.77
C PRO A 276 4.84 -33.37 -3.24
N PHE A 277 5.34 -32.26 -3.79
CA PHE A 277 5.95 -32.20 -5.11
C PHE A 277 7.36 -31.62 -5.02
N ASP A 278 8.26 -32.08 -5.89
CA ASP A 278 9.64 -31.60 -5.92
C ASP A 278 9.71 -30.16 -6.44
N THR A 279 10.40 -29.29 -5.69
CA THR A 279 10.46 -27.86 -5.98
C THR A 279 11.19 -27.54 -7.28
N VAL A 280 12.16 -28.34 -7.70
CA VAL A 280 12.97 -28.06 -8.89
C VAL A 280 12.31 -28.65 -10.15
N ARG A 281 11.84 -29.90 -10.04
CA ARG A 281 11.32 -30.70 -11.17
C ARG A 281 9.85 -30.46 -11.44
N SER A 282 9.04 -30.20 -10.40
CA SER A 282 7.57 -30.15 -10.55
C SER A 282 7.00 -28.73 -10.55
N ASN A 283 7.79 -27.70 -10.27
CA ASN A 283 7.29 -26.32 -10.15
C ASN A 283 6.60 -25.82 -11.44
N LEU A 284 7.27 -25.94 -12.59
CA LEU A 284 6.70 -25.53 -13.87
C LEU A 284 5.45 -26.36 -14.22
N THR A 285 5.50 -27.66 -13.98
CA THR A 285 4.40 -28.59 -14.24
C THR A 285 3.17 -28.26 -13.38
N LEU A 286 3.35 -27.99 -12.08
CA LEU A 286 2.27 -27.59 -11.18
C LEU A 286 1.63 -26.27 -11.60
N ALA A 287 2.42 -25.29 -12.03
CA ALA A 287 1.89 -24.05 -12.58
C ALA A 287 1.04 -24.31 -13.84
N GLY A 288 1.46 -25.25 -14.69
CA GLY A 288 0.69 -25.74 -15.84
C GLY A 288 -0.62 -26.44 -15.45
N MET A 289 -0.57 -27.40 -14.52
CA MET A 289 -1.74 -28.12 -14.01
C MET A 289 -2.76 -27.17 -13.37
N MET A 290 -2.29 -26.17 -12.62
CA MET A 290 -3.16 -25.12 -12.08
C MET A 290 -3.82 -24.30 -13.18
N ARG A 291 -3.06 -23.88 -14.21
CA ARG A 291 -3.62 -23.17 -15.37
C ARG A 291 -4.69 -24.00 -16.07
N HIS A 292 -4.46 -25.30 -16.24
CA HIS A 292 -5.45 -26.22 -16.79
C HIS A 292 -6.71 -26.29 -15.92
N ALA A 293 -6.57 -26.50 -14.61
CA ALA A 293 -7.68 -26.57 -13.68
C ALA A 293 -8.53 -25.28 -13.70
N VAL A 294 -7.89 -24.10 -13.74
CA VAL A 294 -8.59 -22.82 -13.88
C VAL A 294 -9.31 -22.72 -15.22
N THR A 295 -8.68 -23.14 -16.32
CA THR A 295 -9.29 -23.14 -17.66
C THR A 295 -10.55 -24.00 -17.70
N CYS A 296 -10.51 -25.20 -17.13
CA CYS A 296 -11.66 -26.08 -17.04
C CYS A 296 -12.78 -25.48 -16.15
N ALA A 297 -12.42 -24.83 -15.04
CA ALA A 297 -13.37 -24.17 -14.16
C ALA A 297 -14.04 -22.95 -14.80
N THR A 298 -13.29 -22.11 -15.53
CA THR A 298 -13.84 -20.92 -16.20
C THR A 298 -14.77 -21.29 -17.34
N ARG A 299 -14.44 -22.31 -18.14
CA ARG A 299 -15.32 -22.84 -19.20
C ARG A 299 -16.64 -23.34 -18.64
N ARG A 300 -16.61 -24.12 -17.57
CA ARG A 300 -17.83 -24.60 -16.87
C ARG A 300 -18.66 -23.45 -16.31
N ALA A 301 -18.01 -22.36 -15.90
CA ALA A 301 -18.68 -21.15 -15.42
C ALA A 301 -19.17 -20.23 -16.56
N GLY A 302 -19.03 -20.62 -17.83
CA GLY A 302 -19.52 -19.85 -18.98
C GLY A 302 -18.71 -18.57 -19.26
N TRP A 303 -17.45 -18.49 -18.84
CA TRP A 303 -16.61 -17.34 -19.17
C TRP A 303 -16.37 -17.27 -20.69
N PRO A 304 -16.37 -16.06 -21.30
CA PRO A 304 -16.04 -15.91 -22.71
C PRO A 304 -14.65 -16.46 -23.02
N GLU A 305 -14.48 -17.22 -24.11
CA GLU A 305 -13.18 -17.80 -24.48
C GLU A 305 -12.10 -16.71 -24.69
N SER A 306 -12.47 -15.51 -25.15
CA SER A 306 -11.56 -14.37 -25.24
C SER A 306 -11.01 -13.93 -23.87
N LYS A 307 -11.85 -13.94 -22.83
CA LYS A 307 -11.43 -13.67 -21.43
C LYS A 307 -10.55 -14.79 -20.91
N ILE A 308 -10.87 -16.05 -21.24
CA ILE A 308 -10.06 -17.21 -20.84
C ILE A 308 -8.66 -17.13 -21.48
N ALA A 309 -8.59 -16.90 -22.80
CA ALA A 309 -7.34 -16.76 -23.53
C ALA A 309 -6.46 -15.65 -22.92
N ALA A 310 -7.02 -14.46 -22.72
CA ALA A 310 -6.25 -13.32 -22.22
C ALA A 310 -5.88 -13.45 -20.74
N PHE A 311 -6.85 -13.78 -19.88
CA PHE A 311 -6.70 -13.67 -18.43
C PHE A 311 -6.18 -14.97 -17.78
N VAL A 312 -6.56 -16.15 -18.30
CA VAL A 312 -6.16 -17.45 -17.73
C VAL A 312 -4.90 -17.98 -18.42
N LEU A 313 -4.90 -17.97 -19.75
CA LEU A 313 -3.80 -18.53 -20.55
C LEU A 313 -2.70 -17.49 -20.82
N GLY A 314 -3.03 -16.20 -20.83
CA GLY A 314 -2.07 -15.13 -21.04
C GLY A 314 -1.73 -14.88 -22.51
N HIS A 315 -2.65 -15.18 -23.43
CA HIS A 315 -2.54 -14.96 -24.87
C HIS A 315 -3.65 -14.02 -25.35
N ARG A 316 -3.32 -13.06 -26.22
CA ARG A 316 -4.33 -12.20 -26.87
C ARG A 316 -4.67 -12.62 -28.29
N GLU A 317 -3.98 -13.62 -28.81
CA GLU A 317 -4.09 -14.03 -30.20
C GLU A 317 -4.98 -15.26 -30.39
N SER A 318 -5.38 -15.46 -31.66
CA SER A 318 -5.95 -16.73 -32.10
C SER A 318 -4.85 -17.79 -32.23
N LYS A 319 -5.23 -19.09 -32.25
CA LYS A 319 -4.26 -20.16 -32.56
C LYS A 319 -3.59 -19.87 -33.91
N ASN A 320 -2.26 -19.87 -33.95
CA ASN A 320 -1.36 -19.67 -35.12
C ASN A 320 -0.92 -18.23 -35.45
N GLU A 321 -1.12 -17.25 -34.57
CA GLU A 321 -0.53 -15.90 -34.71
C GLU A 321 0.71 -15.72 -33.80
N ASN A 322 1.42 -14.59 -33.97
CA ASN A 322 2.63 -14.26 -33.22
C ASN A 322 2.33 -13.76 -31.81
N HIS A 323 3.08 -14.25 -30.81
CA HIS A 323 2.83 -13.95 -29.40
C HIS A 323 2.74 -12.44 -29.07
N ILE A 324 1.55 -11.97 -28.73
CA ILE A 324 1.25 -10.65 -28.17
C ILE A 324 1.22 -10.79 -26.64
N PRO A 325 2.23 -10.27 -25.93
CA PRO A 325 2.26 -10.35 -24.48
C PRO A 325 1.06 -9.62 -23.86
N VAL A 326 0.33 -10.32 -22.99
CA VAL A 326 -0.71 -9.73 -22.15
C VAL A 326 -0.03 -9.08 -20.95
N GLY A 327 -0.45 -7.85 -20.60
CA GLY A 327 0.07 -7.10 -19.46
C GLY A 327 -0.17 -7.77 -18.10
N SER A 328 -0.06 -7.02 -17.02
CA SER A 328 -0.20 -7.53 -15.64
C SER A 328 -1.59 -8.09 -15.28
N ARG A 329 -2.61 -7.82 -16.11
CA ARG A 329 -4.00 -8.24 -15.94
C ARG A 329 -4.24 -9.68 -16.41
N ARG A 330 -3.62 -10.64 -15.71
CA ARG A 330 -3.80 -12.09 -15.90
C ARG A 330 -3.46 -12.86 -14.63
N PHE A 331 -3.94 -14.09 -14.54
CA PHE A 331 -3.61 -14.98 -13.43
C PHE A 331 -2.12 -15.35 -13.40
N VAL A 332 -1.64 -15.49 -12.17
CA VAL A 332 -0.30 -15.89 -11.83
C VAL A 332 -0.41 -17.13 -10.94
N TYR A 333 0.22 -18.22 -11.39
CA TYR A 333 0.17 -19.52 -10.73
C TYR A 333 1.49 -19.75 -9.99
N LEU A 334 1.44 -19.75 -8.65
CA LEU A 334 2.60 -19.81 -7.78
C LEU A 334 2.57 -21.09 -6.94
N PRO A 335 3.23 -22.17 -7.40
CA PRO A 335 3.55 -23.27 -6.50
C PRO A 335 4.39 -22.73 -5.33
N LEU A 336 4.02 -23.08 -4.10
CA LEU A 336 4.66 -22.58 -2.90
C LEU A 336 5.48 -23.68 -2.24
N PRO A 337 6.83 -23.61 -2.33
CA PRO A 337 7.70 -24.46 -1.54
C PRO A 337 7.39 -24.30 -0.04
N SER A 338 7.55 -25.36 0.74
CA SER A 338 7.35 -25.25 2.19
C SER A 338 8.63 -24.73 2.84
N ILE A 339 8.58 -23.69 3.66
CA ILE A 339 9.67 -23.28 4.54
C ILE A 339 9.55 -24.00 5.89
N GLU A 340 10.33 -25.05 6.08
CA GLU A 340 10.27 -25.96 7.22
C GLU A 340 11.40 -25.69 8.20
N GLY A 341 11.16 -25.86 9.51
CA GLY A 341 12.24 -25.93 10.50
C GLY A 341 12.86 -27.33 10.48
N ARG A 342 14.18 -27.44 10.32
CA ARG A 342 14.89 -28.73 10.35
C ARG A 342 16.17 -28.63 11.20
N GLY A 343 16.54 -29.74 11.84
CA GLY A 343 17.76 -29.88 12.65
C GLY A 343 17.70 -29.17 14.01
N GLU A 344 18.81 -29.25 14.74
CA GLU A 344 18.99 -28.50 15.99
C GLU A 344 18.93 -26.99 15.71
N GLY A 345 18.17 -26.24 16.52
CA GLY A 345 17.93 -24.81 16.32
C GLY A 345 16.82 -24.45 15.34
N ASN A 346 16.08 -25.43 14.78
CA ASN A 346 14.94 -25.21 13.86
C ASN A 346 15.28 -24.29 12.67
N ALA A 347 16.46 -24.48 12.06
CA ALA A 347 16.88 -23.71 10.90
C ALA A 347 15.84 -23.82 9.76
N ARG A 348 15.48 -22.69 9.16
CA ARG A 348 14.47 -22.64 8.10
C ARG A 348 15.05 -23.13 6.77
N VAL A 349 14.43 -24.14 6.19
CA VAL A 349 14.87 -24.82 4.96
C VAL A 349 13.71 -24.87 3.96
N VAL A 350 14.00 -24.66 2.68
CA VAL A 350 13.05 -24.86 1.58
C VAL A 350 12.89 -26.36 1.33
N GLY A 351 11.67 -26.85 1.53
CA GLY A 351 11.24 -28.22 1.26
C GLY A 351 10.31 -28.31 0.06
N SER A 352 9.58 -29.42 -0.02
CA SER A 352 8.66 -29.73 -1.11
C SER A 352 7.50 -28.74 -1.20
N ILE A 353 6.97 -28.60 -2.42
CA ILE A 353 5.73 -27.86 -2.68
C ILE A 353 4.56 -28.70 -2.15
N ARG A 354 3.73 -28.09 -1.31
CA ARG A 354 2.48 -28.68 -0.78
C ARG A 354 1.28 -27.74 -0.89
N ARG A 355 1.50 -26.55 -1.43
CA ARG A 355 0.53 -25.47 -1.52
C ARG A 355 0.72 -24.75 -2.85
N VAL A 356 -0.33 -24.09 -3.29
CA VAL A 356 -0.30 -23.18 -4.43
C VAL A 356 -0.98 -21.89 -4.05
N LEU A 357 -0.52 -20.81 -4.63
CA LEU A 357 -1.12 -19.50 -4.55
C LEU A 357 -1.46 -19.01 -5.96
N LEU A 358 -2.67 -18.47 -6.12
CA LEU A 358 -3.15 -17.81 -7.31
C LEU A 358 -3.32 -16.32 -6.99
N THR A 359 -2.76 -15.45 -7.84
CA THR A 359 -2.86 -13.98 -7.72
C THR A 359 -2.95 -13.35 -9.10
N ALA A 360 -3.15 -12.03 -9.16
CA ALA A 360 -2.87 -11.20 -10.32
C ALA A 360 -1.92 -10.06 -9.91
N PHE A 361 -1.21 -9.46 -10.86
CA PHE A 361 -0.35 -8.29 -10.63
C PHE A 361 -0.99 -6.97 -11.08
N ALA A 362 -2.27 -6.99 -11.41
CA ALA A 362 -3.08 -5.79 -11.66
C ALA A 362 -4.04 -5.53 -10.50
N ASP A 363 -4.33 -4.26 -10.25
CA ASP A 363 -5.05 -3.78 -9.06
C ASP A 363 -6.58 -4.00 -9.12
N ASP A 364 -7.09 -4.36 -10.30
CA ASP A 364 -8.52 -4.48 -10.64
C ASP A 364 -9.00 -5.93 -10.84
N CYS A 365 -8.35 -6.89 -10.19
CA CYS A 365 -8.60 -8.34 -10.36
C CYS A 365 -9.25 -9.02 -9.13
N ALA A 366 -9.83 -8.24 -8.23
CA ALA A 366 -10.38 -8.74 -6.96
C ALA A 366 -11.49 -9.78 -7.17
N ASP A 367 -12.38 -9.53 -8.12
CA ASP A 367 -13.53 -10.37 -8.40
C ASP A 367 -13.12 -11.71 -9.02
N GLU A 368 -12.15 -11.70 -9.94
CA GLU A 368 -11.59 -12.92 -10.52
C GLU A 368 -10.89 -13.80 -9.49
N ILE A 369 -10.15 -13.19 -8.55
CA ILE A 369 -9.50 -13.94 -7.46
C ILE A 369 -10.54 -14.48 -6.48
N ALA A 370 -11.56 -13.69 -6.12
CA ALA A 370 -12.65 -14.13 -5.26
C ALA A 370 -13.45 -15.28 -5.91
N TRP A 371 -13.68 -15.22 -7.22
CA TRP A 371 -14.27 -16.31 -7.99
C TRP A 371 -13.40 -17.57 -7.92
N ALA A 372 -12.09 -17.45 -8.18
CA ALA A 372 -11.18 -18.59 -8.17
C ALA A 372 -11.13 -19.29 -6.80
N ARG A 373 -11.16 -18.52 -5.69
CA ARG A 373 -11.26 -19.08 -4.32
C ARG A 373 -12.46 -20.02 -4.17
N ARG A 374 -13.62 -19.66 -4.74
CA ARG A 374 -14.86 -20.46 -4.66
C ARG A 374 -14.84 -21.62 -5.65
N ALA A 375 -14.41 -21.37 -6.89
CA ALA A 375 -14.57 -22.32 -8.00
C ALA A 375 -13.55 -23.48 -7.99
N LEU A 376 -12.37 -23.27 -7.40
CA LEU A 376 -11.27 -24.23 -7.42
C LEU A 376 -11.19 -25.12 -6.17
N SER A 377 -11.88 -24.77 -5.09
CA SER A 377 -11.92 -25.62 -3.90
C SER A 377 -12.58 -26.96 -4.24
N GLY A 378 -11.96 -28.07 -3.86
CA GLY A 378 -12.42 -29.43 -4.16
C GLY A 378 -12.19 -29.87 -5.61
N ARG A 379 -11.37 -29.16 -6.39
CA ARG A 379 -11.01 -29.58 -7.75
C ARG A 379 -9.72 -30.41 -7.76
N ASP A 380 -9.68 -31.39 -8.66
CA ASP A 380 -8.48 -32.16 -8.94
C ASP A 380 -7.48 -31.39 -9.81
N LEU A 381 -6.20 -31.55 -9.49
CA LEU A 381 -5.11 -31.32 -10.42
C LEU A 381 -4.89 -32.60 -11.20
N VAL A 382 -4.97 -32.49 -12.52
CA VAL A 382 -4.86 -33.61 -13.45
C VAL A 382 -3.55 -33.49 -14.21
N ASN A 383 -2.85 -34.61 -14.33
CA ASN A 383 -1.75 -34.71 -15.30
C ASN A 383 -2.37 -34.85 -16.70
N GLU A 384 -2.11 -33.88 -17.58
CA GLU A 384 -2.70 -33.87 -18.93
C GLU A 384 -2.29 -35.08 -19.78
N ASP A 385 -1.05 -35.57 -19.64
CA ASP A 385 -0.54 -36.67 -20.44
C ASP A 385 -1.17 -38.01 -20.05
N SER A 386 -1.43 -38.22 -18.76
CA SER A 386 -1.98 -39.48 -18.25
C SER A 386 -3.48 -39.44 -17.93
N GLY A 387 -4.08 -38.25 -17.87
CA GLY A 387 -5.46 -38.04 -17.43
C GLY A 387 -5.71 -38.32 -15.94
N GLN A 388 -4.67 -38.64 -15.15
CA GLN A 388 -4.83 -39.03 -13.75
C GLN A 388 -4.92 -37.82 -12.81
N SER A 389 -5.81 -37.89 -11.81
CA SER A 389 -5.79 -36.96 -10.68
C SER A 389 -4.52 -37.19 -9.85
N VAL A 390 -3.70 -36.15 -9.72
CA VAL A 390 -2.43 -36.19 -8.98
C VAL A 390 -2.51 -35.46 -7.64
N ALA A 391 -3.48 -34.57 -7.45
CA ALA A 391 -3.73 -33.89 -6.18
C ALA A 391 -5.14 -33.29 -6.12
N LEU A 392 -5.70 -33.17 -4.93
CA LEU A 392 -6.95 -32.47 -4.66
C LEU A 392 -6.66 -31.08 -4.07
N LEU A 393 -7.30 -30.03 -4.59
CA LEU A 393 -7.20 -28.66 -4.08
C LEU A 393 -8.12 -28.45 -2.89
N SER A 394 -7.58 -28.04 -1.75
CA SER A 394 -8.37 -27.62 -0.58
C SER A 394 -8.06 -26.17 -0.23
N LEU A 395 -9.10 -25.33 -0.09
CA LEU A 395 -8.95 -23.91 0.20
C LEU A 395 -8.23 -23.68 1.53
N LEU A 396 -7.28 -22.74 1.55
CA LEU A 396 -6.61 -22.29 2.76
C LEU A 396 -7.12 -20.91 3.22
N PRO A 397 -7.20 -20.69 4.53
CA PRO A 397 -7.47 -19.36 5.07
C PRO A 397 -6.26 -18.45 4.81
N GLY A 398 -6.51 -17.16 4.62
CA GLY A 398 -5.45 -16.18 4.30
C GLY A 398 -4.41 -15.96 5.40
N ASN A 399 -4.70 -16.40 6.62
CA ASN A 399 -3.81 -16.28 7.79
C ASN A 399 -2.97 -17.55 8.05
N GLU A 400 -2.96 -18.52 7.13
CA GLU A 400 -2.18 -19.74 7.28
C GLU A 400 -0.67 -19.43 7.38
N LYS A 401 0.00 -20.09 8.34
CA LYS A 401 1.37 -19.75 8.76
C LYS A 401 2.39 -19.77 7.62
N MET A 402 2.28 -20.69 6.68
CA MET A 402 3.21 -20.82 5.55
C MET A 402 2.94 -19.77 4.48
N ILE A 403 1.67 -19.44 4.24
CA ILE A 403 1.30 -18.35 3.32
C ILE A 403 1.86 -17.02 3.82
N ARG A 404 1.86 -16.77 5.13
CA ARG A 404 2.41 -15.54 5.74
C ARG A 404 3.86 -15.27 5.32
N CYS A 405 4.69 -16.31 5.19
CA CYS A 405 6.08 -16.17 4.72
C CYS A 405 6.22 -15.62 3.30
N TYR A 406 5.15 -15.65 2.50
CA TYR A 406 5.11 -15.16 1.13
C TYR A 406 4.36 -13.84 0.98
N VAL A 407 3.48 -13.48 1.91
CA VAL A 407 2.56 -12.35 1.73
C VAL A 407 2.70 -11.24 2.77
N GLU A 408 3.19 -11.54 3.98
CA GLU A 408 3.32 -10.53 5.01
C GLU A 408 4.43 -9.52 4.69
N PRO A 409 4.30 -8.26 5.16
CA PRO A 409 5.35 -7.28 5.01
C PRO A 409 6.67 -7.75 5.62
N ALA A 410 7.74 -7.70 4.83
CA ALA A 410 9.11 -7.89 5.28
C ALA A 410 10.03 -6.92 4.53
N ASP A 411 11.15 -6.53 5.15
CA ASP A 411 12.16 -5.71 4.48
C ASP A 411 13.09 -6.57 3.62
N THR A 412 13.35 -7.82 4.03
CA THR A 412 14.32 -8.72 3.41
C THR A 412 13.62 -9.95 2.84
N TRP A 413 13.94 -10.24 1.59
CA TRP A 413 13.33 -11.30 0.79
C TRP A 413 14.40 -12.08 0.04
N ALA A 414 14.25 -13.39 -0.04
CA ALA A 414 15.10 -14.23 -0.87
C ALA A 414 14.31 -15.21 -1.73
N THR A 415 14.79 -15.40 -2.95
CA THR A 415 14.21 -16.35 -3.91
C THR A 415 14.14 -17.78 -3.36
N VAL A 416 12.96 -18.38 -3.41
CA VAL A 416 12.75 -19.83 -3.26
C VAL A 416 12.66 -20.52 -4.63
N THR A 417 12.40 -19.76 -5.69
CA THR A 417 12.58 -20.16 -7.10
C THR A 417 13.35 -19.06 -7.83
N PRO A 418 14.27 -19.41 -8.75
CA PRO A 418 15.19 -18.43 -9.33
C PRO A 418 14.48 -17.42 -10.23
N VAL A 419 15.01 -16.21 -10.29
CA VAL A 419 14.61 -15.17 -11.23
C VAL A 419 15.17 -15.50 -12.61
N VAL A 420 14.30 -15.54 -13.62
CA VAL A 420 14.71 -15.53 -15.02
C VAL A 420 14.90 -14.07 -15.44
N LEU A 421 16.12 -13.67 -15.78
CA LEU A 421 16.39 -12.29 -16.14
C LEU A 421 15.61 -11.88 -17.41
N PRO A 422 15.11 -10.63 -17.49
CA PRO A 422 14.30 -10.15 -18.61
C PRO A 422 15.11 -9.91 -19.91
N GLY A 423 16.41 -10.21 -19.91
CA GLY A 423 17.29 -10.05 -21.05
C GLY A 423 18.63 -10.77 -20.84
N TYR A 424 19.50 -10.67 -21.85
CA TYR A 424 20.86 -11.20 -21.77
C TYR A 424 21.69 -10.42 -20.75
N ASP A 425 22.34 -11.16 -19.86
CA ASP A 425 23.28 -10.64 -18.87
C ASP A 425 24.69 -10.44 -19.44
N ASP A 426 25.01 -11.05 -20.58
CA ASP A 426 26.28 -10.90 -21.29
C ASP A 426 26.10 -10.80 -22.81
N PRO A 427 25.47 -9.72 -23.32
CA PRO A 427 25.24 -9.54 -24.76
C PRO A 427 26.54 -9.35 -25.56
N SER A 428 27.61 -8.90 -24.90
CA SER A 428 28.93 -8.65 -25.53
C SER A 428 29.91 -9.82 -25.34
N HIS A 429 29.44 -10.97 -24.83
CA HIS A 429 30.23 -12.18 -24.64
C HIS A 429 31.51 -11.99 -23.80
N TYR A 430 31.48 -11.11 -22.80
CA TYR A 430 32.57 -10.87 -21.86
C TYR A 430 33.02 -12.14 -21.13
N ARG A 431 32.11 -13.08 -20.81
CA ARG A 431 32.48 -14.37 -20.20
C ARG A 431 33.32 -15.25 -21.13
N ARG A 432 33.15 -15.12 -22.45
CA ARG A 432 34.00 -15.82 -23.43
C ARG A 432 35.41 -15.23 -23.46
N ARG A 433 35.54 -13.91 -23.30
CA ARG A 433 36.84 -13.22 -23.18
C ARG A 433 37.56 -13.60 -21.89
N LEU A 434 36.85 -13.61 -20.76
CA LEU A 434 37.39 -14.05 -19.47
C LEU A 434 37.96 -15.48 -19.52
N LYS A 435 37.28 -16.40 -20.23
CA LYS A 435 37.77 -17.77 -20.42
C LYS A 435 39.05 -17.88 -21.25
N LYS A 436 39.39 -16.86 -22.06
CA LYS A 436 40.59 -16.85 -22.90
C LYS A 436 41.85 -16.37 -22.15
N GLY A 437 41.72 -15.98 -20.88
CA GLY A 437 42.78 -15.34 -20.12
C GLY A 437 42.85 -13.85 -20.48
N VAL A 438 42.75 -13.00 -19.46
CA VAL A 438 42.91 -11.54 -19.56
C VAL A 438 43.70 -11.06 -18.35
N GLU A 439 44.35 -9.90 -18.47
CA GLU A 439 45.07 -9.28 -17.36
C GLU A 439 44.14 -8.98 -16.17
N ALA A 440 44.69 -8.96 -14.96
CA ALA A 440 43.91 -8.85 -13.72
C ALA A 440 43.00 -7.60 -13.67
N GLU A 441 43.49 -6.45 -14.14
CA GLU A 441 42.73 -5.20 -14.19
C GLU A 441 41.59 -5.27 -15.21
N GLU A 442 41.85 -5.89 -16.37
CA GLU A 442 40.82 -6.12 -17.39
C GLU A 442 39.76 -7.12 -16.89
N GLN A 443 40.18 -8.17 -16.20
CA GLN A 443 39.28 -9.14 -15.57
C GLN A 443 38.32 -8.45 -14.61
N LYS A 444 38.85 -7.59 -13.73
CA LYS A 444 38.04 -6.83 -12.76
C LYS A 444 37.00 -5.96 -13.48
N ARG A 445 37.42 -5.18 -14.48
CA ARG A 445 36.54 -4.31 -15.26
C ARG A 445 35.44 -5.08 -16.01
N LEU A 446 35.75 -6.26 -16.57
CA LEU A 446 34.77 -7.09 -17.26
C LEU A 446 33.74 -7.67 -16.28
N LEU A 447 34.16 -8.08 -15.08
CA LEU A 447 33.26 -8.55 -14.03
C LEU A 447 32.34 -7.44 -13.50
N GLU A 448 32.87 -6.23 -13.31
CA GLU A 448 32.08 -5.05 -12.92
C GLU A 448 30.97 -4.76 -13.94
N ARG A 449 31.29 -4.75 -15.24
CA ARG A 449 30.29 -4.56 -16.31
C ARG A 449 29.21 -5.63 -16.33
N LEU A 450 29.57 -6.89 -16.08
CA LEU A 450 28.60 -7.98 -15.98
C LEU A 450 27.68 -7.79 -14.78
N ASN A 451 28.22 -7.36 -13.63
CA ASN A 451 27.46 -7.09 -12.42
C ASN A 451 26.51 -5.90 -12.60
N GLU A 452 26.98 -4.78 -13.15
CA GLU A 452 26.15 -3.61 -13.50
C GLU A 452 25.00 -4.00 -14.44
N ARG A 453 25.27 -4.88 -15.41
CA ARG A 453 24.25 -5.38 -16.32
C ARG A 453 23.18 -6.20 -15.60
N ILE A 454 23.57 -7.10 -14.69
CA ILE A 454 22.63 -7.91 -13.91
C ILE A 454 21.81 -7.02 -12.96
N ASP A 455 22.45 -6.08 -12.27
CA ASP A 455 21.79 -5.10 -11.39
C ASP A 455 20.70 -4.32 -12.16
N GLY A 456 21.05 -3.73 -13.30
CA GLY A 456 20.08 -3.02 -14.13
C GLY A 456 18.92 -3.90 -14.63
N LEU A 457 19.18 -5.18 -14.95
CA LEU A 457 18.13 -6.13 -15.32
C LEU A 457 17.20 -6.49 -14.14
N LEU A 458 17.74 -6.58 -12.93
CA LEU A 458 16.97 -6.84 -11.71
C LEU A 458 16.11 -5.63 -11.32
N ARG A 459 16.66 -4.41 -11.37
CA ARG A 459 15.88 -3.18 -11.12
C ARG A 459 14.75 -3.02 -12.14
N ASN A 460 15.03 -3.30 -13.41
CA ASN A 460 13.98 -3.37 -14.43
C ASN A 460 12.92 -4.44 -14.11
N ALA A 461 13.33 -5.61 -13.61
CA ALA A 461 12.41 -6.65 -13.21
C ALA A 461 11.52 -6.24 -12.02
N ILE A 462 12.04 -5.45 -11.08
CA ILE A 462 11.27 -4.85 -9.96
C ILE A 462 10.18 -3.93 -10.51
N VAL A 463 10.54 -2.98 -11.38
CA VAL A 463 9.57 -2.04 -11.99
C VAL A 463 8.53 -2.80 -12.83
N GLN A 464 8.95 -3.77 -13.63
CA GLN A 464 8.04 -4.62 -14.42
C GLN A 464 7.09 -5.49 -13.58
N ALA A 465 7.45 -5.74 -12.32
CA ALA A 465 6.60 -6.45 -11.37
C ALA A 465 5.60 -5.51 -10.66
N GLY A 466 5.58 -4.22 -11.00
CA GLY A 466 4.62 -3.24 -10.49
C GLY A 466 5.06 -2.51 -9.22
N PHE A 467 6.32 -2.68 -8.79
CA PHE A 467 6.90 -1.88 -7.72
C PHE A 467 7.36 -0.52 -8.26
N SER A 468 7.39 0.50 -7.40
CA SER A 468 7.78 1.85 -7.81
C SER A 468 9.26 1.90 -8.23
N LYS A 469 9.58 2.86 -9.10
CA LYS A 469 10.97 3.13 -9.48
C LYS A 469 11.81 3.50 -8.25
N GLU A 470 11.22 4.22 -7.30
CA GLU A 470 11.85 4.57 -6.03
C GLU A 470 12.30 3.33 -5.25
N LEU A 471 11.43 2.33 -5.08
CA LEU A 471 11.82 1.05 -4.46
C LEU A 471 12.90 0.32 -5.28
N ALA A 472 12.80 0.35 -6.60
CA ALA A 472 13.76 -0.31 -7.49
C ALA A 472 15.15 0.33 -7.43
N ASP A 473 15.24 1.65 -7.31
CA ASP A 473 16.51 2.41 -7.30
C ASP A 473 17.23 2.28 -5.94
N HIS A 474 16.49 2.12 -4.85
CA HIS A 474 17.05 2.03 -3.48
C HIS A 474 17.15 0.61 -2.92
N ALA A 475 16.66 -0.41 -3.63
CA ALA A 475 16.82 -1.80 -3.24
C ALA A 475 18.29 -2.23 -3.12
N GLU A 476 18.65 -2.90 -2.02
CA GLU A 476 19.90 -3.63 -1.88
C GLU A 476 19.73 -5.02 -2.51
N LEU A 477 20.58 -5.35 -3.47
CA LEU A 477 20.47 -6.56 -4.28
C LEU A 477 21.73 -7.42 -4.16
N GLU A 478 21.54 -8.69 -3.85
CA GLU A 478 22.57 -9.71 -3.95
C GLU A 478 22.10 -10.84 -4.84
N TRP A 479 23.00 -11.37 -5.67
CA TRP A 479 22.65 -12.45 -6.59
C TRP A 479 23.74 -13.51 -6.70
N ARG A 480 23.31 -14.75 -6.91
CA ARG A 480 24.20 -15.91 -7.09
C ARG A 480 23.48 -17.08 -7.77
N LYS A 481 24.23 -18.08 -8.20
CA LYS A 481 23.68 -19.30 -8.84
C LYS A 481 23.11 -20.31 -7.84
N VAL A 482 23.65 -20.34 -6.63
CA VAL A 482 23.13 -21.13 -5.50
C VAL A 482 22.10 -20.30 -4.73
N GLY A 483 21.04 -20.90 -4.21
CA GLY A 483 20.04 -20.12 -3.48
C GLY A 483 20.49 -19.64 -2.10
N PHE A 484 19.73 -18.70 -1.54
CA PHE A 484 19.99 -18.10 -0.22
C PHE A 484 19.43 -18.95 0.92
N TRP A 485 18.36 -19.70 0.64
CA TRP A 485 17.79 -20.67 1.55
C TRP A 485 18.46 -22.03 1.43
N ALA A 486 18.73 -22.69 2.56
CA ALA A 486 19.02 -24.12 2.55
C ALA A 486 17.88 -24.88 1.87
N GLY A 487 18.20 -25.93 1.11
CA GLY A 487 17.20 -26.74 0.37
C GLY A 487 16.80 -26.20 -1.00
N THR A 488 17.24 -24.99 -1.38
CA THR A 488 17.18 -24.54 -2.77
C THR A 488 18.32 -25.13 -3.59
N ASP A 489 18.05 -25.47 -4.86
CA ASP A 489 19.05 -26.01 -5.78
C ASP A 489 19.67 -24.90 -6.67
N LEU A 490 20.63 -25.26 -7.52
CA LEU A 490 21.21 -24.38 -8.53
C LEU A 490 20.12 -23.80 -9.45
N ALA A 491 20.19 -22.49 -9.69
CA ALA A 491 19.22 -21.77 -10.50
C ALA A 491 18.98 -22.39 -11.89
N ASP A 492 20.02 -22.98 -12.49
CA ASP A 492 19.94 -23.58 -13.83
C ASP A 492 19.22 -24.93 -13.89
N ARG A 493 18.99 -25.59 -12.74
CA ARG A 493 18.26 -26.87 -12.67
C ARG A 493 16.74 -26.70 -12.69
N TYR A 494 16.23 -25.50 -12.36
CA TYR A 494 14.80 -25.24 -12.39
C TYR A 494 14.27 -25.21 -13.83
N GLY A 495 13.19 -25.95 -14.09
CA GLY A 495 12.53 -25.96 -15.39
C GLY A 495 11.97 -24.60 -15.77
N VAL A 496 12.11 -24.23 -17.05
CA VAL A 496 11.54 -22.98 -17.62
C VAL A 496 10.86 -23.26 -18.96
N PRO A 497 9.85 -22.44 -19.34
CA PRO A 497 9.29 -22.47 -20.69
C PRO A 497 10.36 -22.30 -21.78
N ASP A 498 10.14 -22.89 -22.96
CA ASP A 498 11.13 -22.91 -24.05
C ASP A 498 11.60 -21.52 -24.47
N HIS A 499 10.67 -20.57 -24.59
CA HIS A 499 10.98 -19.17 -24.95
C HIS A 499 11.84 -18.44 -23.90
N LEU A 500 11.94 -18.96 -22.68
CA LEU A 500 12.76 -18.42 -21.59
C LEU A 500 14.09 -19.15 -21.38
N LYS A 501 14.30 -20.33 -22.00
CA LYS A 501 15.53 -21.14 -21.82
C LYS A 501 16.81 -20.38 -22.18
N ARG A 502 16.72 -19.42 -23.11
CA ARG A 502 17.84 -18.57 -23.56
C ARG A 502 18.28 -17.53 -22.52
N PHE A 503 17.46 -17.25 -21.52
CA PHE A 503 17.75 -16.22 -20.52
C PHE A 503 18.36 -16.84 -19.26
N PRO A 504 19.35 -16.16 -18.66
CA PRO A 504 20.02 -16.64 -17.46
C PRO A 504 19.06 -16.65 -16.26
N ARG A 505 19.26 -17.64 -15.40
CA ARG A 505 18.56 -17.80 -14.12
C ARG A 505 19.51 -17.54 -12.97
N ILE A 506 19.04 -16.79 -11.96
CA ILE A 506 19.81 -16.47 -10.76
C ILE A 506 18.91 -16.47 -9.53
N HIS A 507 19.47 -16.82 -8.38
CA HIS A 507 18.87 -16.54 -7.09
C HIS A 507 19.22 -15.13 -6.67
N VAL A 508 18.25 -14.47 -6.03
CA VAL A 508 18.34 -13.08 -5.60
C VAL A 508 17.93 -13.00 -4.13
N ARG A 509 18.69 -12.23 -3.35
CA ARG A 509 18.29 -11.67 -2.07
C ARG A 509 18.12 -10.17 -2.26
N LEU A 510 17.03 -9.65 -1.73
CA LEU A 510 16.56 -8.29 -1.92
C LEU A 510 16.21 -7.73 -0.54
N ARG A 511 16.77 -6.57 -0.21
CA ARG A 511 16.31 -5.76 0.91
C ARG A 511 15.73 -4.46 0.39
N TRP A 512 14.51 -4.16 0.81
CA TRP A 512 13.81 -2.94 0.45
C TRP A 512 14.27 -1.79 1.34
N CYS A 513 14.69 -0.70 0.71
CA CYS A 513 15.06 0.53 1.40
C CYS A 513 14.33 1.74 0.80
N ASP A 514 14.13 2.77 1.62
CA ASP A 514 13.65 4.08 1.16
C ASP A 514 14.80 4.94 0.58
N THR A 515 14.49 6.16 0.16
CA THR A 515 15.48 7.11 -0.39
C THR A 515 16.58 7.52 0.60
N GLN A 516 16.41 7.19 1.88
CA GLN A 516 17.37 7.45 2.96
C GLN A 516 18.11 6.17 3.39
N ASN A 517 18.04 5.10 2.59
CA ASN A 517 18.60 3.78 2.88
C ASN A 517 18.06 3.14 4.18
N ARG A 518 16.85 3.51 4.61
CA ARG A 518 16.20 2.88 5.78
C ARG A 518 15.36 1.69 5.31
N PRO A 519 15.34 0.56 6.05
CA PRO A 519 14.58 -0.62 5.65
C PRO A 519 13.07 -0.35 5.58
N VAL A 520 12.40 -0.84 4.53
CA VAL A 520 10.97 -0.70 4.30
C VAL A 520 10.30 -2.05 4.23
N ALA A 521 9.32 -2.30 5.10
CA ALA A 521 8.56 -3.55 5.05
C ALA A 521 7.55 -3.54 3.89
N VAL A 522 7.78 -4.37 2.88
CA VAL A 522 6.96 -4.47 1.66
C VAL A 522 6.23 -5.83 1.67
N PRO A 523 4.90 -5.90 1.57
CA PRO A 523 4.17 -7.17 1.47
C PRO A 523 4.36 -7.86 0.12
N GLY A 524 4.26 -9.19 0.14
CA GLY A 524 4.29 -10.04 -1.06
C GLY A 524 2.90 -10.40 -1.59
N PRO A 525 2.78 -11.43 -2.46
CA PRO A 525 3.87 -12.24 -3.00
C PRO A 525 4.79 -11.44 -3.92
N ILE A 526 6.10 -11.58 -3.75
CA ILE A 526 7.10 -10.94 -4.63
C ILE A 526 7.54 -11.96 -5.68
N CYS A 527 7.32 -11.62 -6.96
CA CYS A 527 7.74 -12.43 -8.10
C CYS A 527 8.41 -11.55 -9.16
N LEU A 528 9.68 -11.79 -9.44
CA LEU A 528 10.48 -10.97 -10.35
C LEU A 528 10.90 -11.73 -11.61
N GLY A 529 11.15 -10.99 -12.69
CA GLY A 529 11.71 -11.51 -13.94
C GLY A 529 10.68 -12.04 -14.94
N GLY A 530 11.18 -12.63 -16.03
CA GLY A 530 10.36 -13.14 -17.14
C GLY A 530 9.53 -14.38 -16.76
N GLY A 531 9.97 -15.11 -15.74
CA GLY A 531 9.32 -16.33 -15.26
C GLY A 531 8.15 -16.10 -14.29
N ARG A 532 7.84 -14.86 -13.92
CA ARG A 532 6.88 -14.52 -12.85
C ARG A 532 5.45 -15.02 -13.04
N PHE A 533 5.06 -15.41 -14.26
CA PHE A 533 3.74 -15.98 -14.59
C PHE A 533 3.74 -17.52 -14.66
N TYR A 534 4.90 -18.15 -14.47
CA TYR A 534 5.16 -19.57 -14.62
C TYR A 534 5.69 -20.21 -13.33
N GLY A 535 5.44 -19.58 -12.18
CA GLY A 535 5.90 -20.05 -10.88
C GLY A 535 7.40 -19.83 -10.60
N LEU A 536 8.07 -18.95 -11.34
CA LEU A 536 9.50 -18.66 -11.15
C LEU A 536 9.72 -17.23 -10.64
N GLY A 537 10.89 -17.00 -10.06
CA GLY A 537 11.27 -15.72 -9.47
C GLY A 537 10.50 -15.39 -8.20
N LEU A 538 9.92 -16.37 -7.52
CA LEU A 538 9.18 -16.23 -6.27
C LEU A 538 10.14 -16.08 -5.08
N PHE A 539 9.86 -15.10 -4.23
CA PHE A 539 10.60 -14.84 -3.00
C PHE A 539 9.80 -15.22 -1.76
N ALA A 540 10.51 -15.53 -0.68
CA ALA A 540 9.99 -15.64 0.68
C ALA A 540 10.70 -14.66 1.61
N ALA A 541 9.99 -14.20 2.64
CA ALA A 541 10.53 -13.35 3.69
C ALA A 541 11.55 -14.13 4.55
N GLU A 542 12.73 -13.54 4.71
CA GLU A 542 13.83 -14.10 5.54
C GLU A 542 13.49 -14.01 7.04
#